data_AF-A0A5C8KKN1-F1
#
_entry.id   AF-A0A5C8KKN1-F1
#
_cell.length_a   1.000
_cell.length_b   1.000
_cell.length_c   1.000
_cell.angle_alpha   90.00
_cell.angle_beta   90.00
_cell.angle_gamma   90.00
#
_symmetry.space_group_name_H-M   'P 1'
#
loop_
_entity.id
_entity.type
_entity.pdbx_description
1 polymer ?
#
loop_
_entity_poly.entity_id
_entity_poly.type
_entity_poly.pdbx_seq_one_letter_code
_entity_poly.pdbx_strand_id
1 'polypeptide(L)'
;MGETQSAQGQPGMEWLPFARPIMFRRPGYLQPSAWLEHLPFAMWVVDAHRPATLVELGTHHGPSYFGFCQAVAELGLDTSCYAVDTWQGDEHAGFYGQDVYEKVRSYNDANYSGFSRLVRSTFDEAASHFSDGSVDLLHIDGLHTLEAVTHDFESWKPKLSDRAVVLFHDINVRERGFGVFKLFEQLREQYPAFWFVHGHGLGVLGVGPNQSESLRRLYALGDGDGRTLTSVREIFARLGRACADAFERGDVRTKLLDAQSQLKTSHAALEQTRHRMGQVERAANMSDLHRERVKDVASIAAAERGRLLEQLASANARLEELEKAQSQVRELMQEVESNQVRAERVAQLQGEIDARFEEIALLTRRLLDAEQGLAKADSVSKRREAHLERLELDGGVRMLNRIRRLLRRKPLALRRDPREEDIEVIRAAAALDAQWYAGAYPDVAAGGVDPVVHYVMFGADEGRDPSADFSTRGYLERYPDVREGGLNPLAHYLLHGKGEGRNTTPVEAGR
;
A
#
# COMPACT_ATOMS: atom_id res chain seq x y z
N MET A 1 107.87 -35.40 -22.87
CA MET A 1 107.07 -34.75 -21.80
C MET A 1 107.08 -33.26 -22.10
N GLY A 2 105.95 -32.59 -22.30
CA GLY A 2 104.60 -33.10 -22.54
C GLY A 2 103.84 -32.10 -23.40
N GLU A 3 102.98 -32.58 -24.30
CA GLU A 3 102.23 -31.71 -25.20
C GLU A 3 101.11 -31.01 -24.43
N THR A 4 101.03 -29.68 -24.54
CA THR A 4 99.91 -28.90 -24.01
C THR A 4 98.67 -29.16 -24.86
N GLN A 5 97.87 -30.15 -24.45
CA GLN A 5 96.59 -30.43 -25.08
C GLN A 5 95.71 -29.18 -25.11
N SER A 6 95.08 -28.93 -26.26
CA SER A 6 94.08 -27.89 -26.42
C SER A 6 92.91 -28.14 -25.47
N ALA A 7 92.54 -27.13 -24.69
CA ALA A 7 91.29 -27.15 -23.95
C ALA A 7 90.13 -27.26 -24.95
N GLN A 8 89.45 -28.40 -24.95
CA GLN A 8 88.27 -28.61 -25.79
C GLN A 8 87.21 -27.56 -25.42
N GLY A 9 86.62 -26.93 -26.44
CA GLY A 9 85.61 -25.89 -26.22
C GLY A 9 84.41 -26.45 -25.44
N GLN A 10 84.03 -25.79 -24.35
CA GLN A 10 82.80 -26.10 -23.65
C GLN A 10 81.61 -25.86 -24.60
N PRO A 11 80.56 -26.71 -24.59
CA PRO A 11 79.35 -26.49 -25.37
C PRO A 11 78.56 -25.29 -24.81
N GLY A 12 78.86 -24.09 -25.30
CA GLY A 12 78.30 -22.83 -24.84
C GLY A 12 76.85 -22.62 -25.28
N MET A 13 75.90 -23.04 -24.43
CA MET A 13 74.49 -22.62 -24.38
C MET A 13 73.84 -22.22 -25.73
N GLU A 14 73.53 -23.21 -26.58
CA GLU A 14 72.85 -22.98 -27.87
C GLU A 14 71.41 -22.41 -27.76
N TRP A 15 70.87 -22.24 -26.54
CA TRP A 15 69.56 -21.62 -26.29
C TRP A 15 69.58 -20.08 -26.24
N LEU A 16 70.75 -19.47 -26.06
CA LEU A 16 70.90 -18.00 -26.02
C LEU A 16 70.32 -17.23 -27.24
N PRO A 17 70.32 -17.74 -28.49
CA PRO A 17 69.74 -17.04 -29.64
C PRO A 17 68.25 -16.73 -29.54
N PHE A 18 67.52 -17.41 -28.65
CA PHE A 18 66.09 -17.22 -28.43
C PHE A 18 65.79 -16.29 -27.24
N ALA A 19 66.74 -16.05 -26.35
CA ALA A 19 66.56 -15.33 -25.08
C ALA A 19 66.53 -13.79 -25.27
N ARG A 20 65.52 -13.28 -25.97
CA ARG A 20 65.34 -11.85 -26.23
C ARG A 20 64.64 -11.15 -25.05
N PRO A 21 65.17 -10.04 -24.48
CA PRO A 21 64.60 -9.42 -23.28
C PRO A 21 63.10 -9.10 -23.34
N ILE A 22 62.57 -8.80 -24.53
CA ILE A 22 61.16 -8.47 -24.75
C ILE A 22 60.20 -9.62 -24.33
N MET A 23 60.61 -10.89 -24.47
CA MET A 23 59.73 -12.03 -24.13
C MET A 23 59.47 -12.19 -22.62
N PHE A 24 60.27 -11.52 -21.78
CA PHE A 24 60.11 -11.50 -20.32
C PHE A 24 59.38 -10.25 -19.82
N ARG A 25 58.95 -9.36 -20.73
CA ARG A 25 58.18 -8.17 -20.40
C ARG A 25 56.74 -8.56 -20.11
N ARG A 26 56.14 -7.84 -19.16
CA ARG A 26 54.74 -8.09 -18.75
C ARG A 26 53.81 -7.41 -19.77
N PRO A 27 52.85 -8.14 -20.36
CA PRO A 27 51.82 -7.52 -21.18
C PRO A 27 51.02 -6.48 -20.38
N GLY A 28 50.89 -5.27 -20.93
CA GLY A 28 50.13 -4.17 -20.36
C GLY A 28 48.61 -4.32 -20.56
N TYR A 29 48.20 -5.09 -21.56
CA TYR A 29 46.80 -5.41 -21.87
C TYR A 29 46.54 -6.90 -21.66
N LEU A 30 45.49 -7.22 -20.91
CA LEU A 30 45.02 -8.59 -20.66
C LEU A 30 43.49 -8.58 -20.65
N GLN A 31 42.87 -9.43 -21.47
CA GLN A 31 41.42 -9.66 -21.59
C GLN A 31 41.19 -11.16 -21.82
N PRO A 32 39.95 -11.69 -21.65
CA PRO A 32 39.65 -13.08 -21.98
C PRO A 32 40.00 -13.38 -23.44
N SER A 33 40.95 -14.29 -23.67
CA SER A 33 41.35 -14.74 -25.01
C SER A 33 42.23 -15.99 -24.92
N ALA A 34 42.19 -16.83 -25.95
CA ALA A 34 43.16 -17.91 -26.14
C ALA A 34 44.60 -17.40 -26.33
N TRP A 35 44.77 -16.18 -26.87
CA TRP A 35 46.07 -15.56 -27.13
C TRP A 35 46.91 -15.24 -25.90
N LEU A 36 46.34 -15.29 -24.69
CA LEU A 36 47.07 -15.02 -23.44
C LEU A 36 48.30 -15.94 -23.28
N GLU A 37 48.24 -17.19 -23.77
CA GLU A 37 49.37 -18.12 -23.71
C GLU A 37 50.41 -17.92 -24.84
N HIS A 38 50.19 -16.98 -25.75
CA HIS A 38 51.06 -16.70 -26.89
C HIS A 38 51.65 -15.27 -26.88
N LEU A 39 51.21 -14.36 -25.99
CA LEU A 39 51.73 -12.99 -25.88
C LEU A 39 53.27 -12.87 -25.77
N PRO A 40 53.99 -13.72 -25.01
CA PRO A 40 55.46 -13.67 -24.97
C PRO A 40 56.11 -13.99 -26.33
N PHE A 41 55.46 -14.81 -27.16
CA PHE A 41 55.90 -15.07 -28.53
C PHE A 41 55.53 -13.92 -29.48
N ALA A 42 54.34 -13.32 -29.33
CA ALA A 42 53.96 -12.12 -30.07
C ALA A 42 54.99 -10.99 -29.87
N MET A 43 55.46 -10.80 -28.63
CA MET A 43 56.54 -9.89 -28.30
C MET A 43 57.88 -10.31 -28.90
N TRP A 44 58.24 -11.60 -28.80
CA TRP A 44 59.49 -12.14 -29.32
C TRP A 44 59.60 -12.01 -30.85
N VAL A 45 58.54 -12.31 -31.60
CA VAL A 45 58.57 -12.31 -33.06
C VAL A 45 58.77 -10.91 -33.63
N VAL A 46 58.21 -9.87 -32.98
CA VAL A 46 58.45 -8.46 -33.38
C VAL A 46 59.93 -8.09 -33.24
N ASP A 47 60.63 -8.49 -32.17
CA ASP A 47 62.08 -8.23 -32.02
C ASP A 47 62.94 -9.15 -32.93
N ALA A 48 62.48 -10.37 -33.19
CA ALA A 48 63.15 -11.34 -34.06
C ALA A 48 63.02 -11.01 -35.55
N HIS A 49 61.95 -10.36 -35.96
CA HIS A 49 61.61 -10.05 -37.34
C HIS A 49 61.84 -8.57 -37.71
N ARG A 50 61.42 -7.66 -36.83
CA ARG A 50 61.40 -6.19 -37.01
C ARG A 50 60.66 -5.77 -38.30
N PRO A 51 59.33 -5.97 -38.35
CA PRO A 51 58.52 -5.59 -39.51
C PRO A 51 58.45 -4.06 -39.67
N ALA A 52 58.41 -3.58 -40.91
CA ALA A 52 57.99 -2.21 -41.23
C ALA A 52 56.44 -2.08 -41.21
N THR A 53 55.73 -3.15 -41.62
CA THR A 53 54.27 -3.21 -41.65
C THR A 53 53.79 -4.47 -40.92
N LEU A 54 52.92 -4.30 -39.93
CA LEU A 54 52.27 -5.38 -39.19
C LEU A 54 50.75 -5.30 -39.37
N VAL A 55 50.12 -6.41 -39.75
CA VAL A 55 48.66 -6.51 -39.91
C VAL A 55 48.12 -7.69 -39.13
N GLU A 56 47.04 -7.49 -38.38
CA GLU A 56 46.23 -8.52 -37.73
C GLU A 56 44.83 -8.57 -38.35
N LEU A 57 44.39 -9.75 -38.74
CA LEU A 57 43.03 -10.05 -39.24
C LEU A 57 42.29 -10.83 -38.15
N GLY A 58 41.20 -10.26 -37.61
CA GLY A 58 40.50 -10.81 -36.46
C GLY A 58 41.14 -10.33 -35.15
N THR A 59 40.89 -9.08 -34.78
CA THR A 59 41.46 -8.47 -33.58
C THR A 59 40.61 -8.73 -32.33
N HIS A 60 39.28 -8.83 -32.48
CA HIS A 60 38.33 -9.10 -31.41
C HIS A 60 38.56 -8.18 -30.19
N HIS A 61 38.95 -8.74 -29.03
CA HIS A 61 39.28 -7.98 -27.81
C HIS A 61 40.68 -7.34 -27.81
N GLY A 62 41.59 -7.71 -28.72
CA GLY A 62 42.92 -7.10 -28.88
C GLY A 62 44.14 -7.60 -28.07
N PRO A 63 44.14 -8.67 -27.23
CA PRO A 63 45.36 -9.12 -26.56
C PRO A 63 46.54 -9.42 -27.49
N SER A 64 46.30 -10.13 -28.59
CA SER A 64 47.24 -10.41 -29.69
C SER A 64 47.85 -9.10 -30.21
N TYR A 65 47.01 -8.25 -30.80
CA TYR A 65 47.39 -6.98 -31.40
C TYR A 65 48.16 -6.05 -30.45
N PHE A 66 47.70 -5.90 -29.20
CA PHE A 66 48.37 -5.05 -28.22
C PHE A 66 49.64 -5.70 -27.64
N GLY A 67 49.79 -7.02 -27.68
CA GLY A 67 51.06 -7.71 -27.45
C GLY A 67 52.11 -7.34 -28.50
N PHE A 68 51.73 -7.32 -29.78
CA PHE A 68 52.59 -6.83 -30.86
C PHE A 68 52.90 -5.33 -30.72
N CYS A 69 51.89 -4.48 -30.50
CA CYS A 69 52.07 -3.03 -30.38
C CYS A 69 52.92 -2.63 -29.17
N GLN A 70 52.81 -3.33 -28.03
CA GLN A 70 53.71 -3.11 -26.89
C GLN A 70 55.16 -3.41 -27.26
N ALA A 71 55.43 -4.48 -28.03
CA ALA A 71 56.79 -4.77 -28.47
C ALA A 71 57.33 -3.70 -29.43
N VAL A 72 56.54 -3.24 -30.41
CA VAL A 72 56.91 -2.11 -31.28
C VAL A 72 57.29 -0.87 -30.46
N ALA A 73 56.45 -0.51 -29.49
CA ALA A 73 56.65 0.67 -28.64
C ALA A 73 57.87 0.53 -27.69
N GLU A 74 58.06 -0.61 -27.03
CA GLU A 74 59.18 -0.82 -26.11
C GLU A 74 60.54 -1.01 -26.82
N LEU A 75 60.54 -1.45 -28.08
CA LEU A 75 61.74 -1.59 -28.91
C LEU A 75 62.07 -0.31 -29.70
N GLY A 76 61.13 0.65 -29.79
CA GLY A 76 61.29 1.88 -30.56
C GLY A 76 61.37 1.65 -32.07
N LEU A 77 60.56 0.73 -32.61
CA LEU A 77 60.53 0.43 -34.04
C LEU A 77 59.64 1.40 -34.83
N ASP A 78 60.05 1.75 -36.05
CA ASP A 78 59.26 2.51 -37.02
C ASP A 78 58.27 1.59 -37.77
N THR A 79 57.47 0.83 -37.01
CA THR A 79 56.52 -0.16 -37.51
C THR A 79 55.12 0.45 -37.59
N SER A 80 54.51 0.45 -38.78
CA SER A 80 53.08 0.75 -38.94
C SER A 80 52.25 -0.50 -38.59
N CYS A 81 51.37 -0.39 -37.59
CA CYS A 81 50.49 -1.48 -37.15
C CYS A 81 49.04 -1.25 -37.60
N TYR A 82 48.37 -2.32 -38.03
CA TYR A 82 46.97 -2.30 -38.46
C TYR A 82 46.20 -3.48 -37.85
N ALA A 83 45.13 -3.18 -37.13
CA ALA A 83 44.14 -4.15 -36.66
C ALA A 83 42.92 -4.09 -37.58
N VAL A 84 42.65 -5.17 -38.32
CA VAL A 84 41.50 -5.29 -39.22
C VAL A 84 40.47 -6.22 -38.61
N ASP A 85 39.27 -5.69 -38.40
CA ASP A 85 38.13 -6.45 -37.91
C ASP A 85 36.83 -5.69 -38.23
N THR A 86 35.70 -6.39 -38.32
CA THR A 86 34.38 -5.74 -38.39
C THR A 86 33.95 -5.20 -37.01
N TRP A 87 34.46 -5.81 -35.94
CA TRP A 87 33.94 -5.76 -34.58
C TRP A 87 32.43 -6.04 -34.49
N GLN A 88 31.97 -7.06 -35.22
CA GLN A 88 30.62 -7.63 -35.12
C GLN A 88 30.65 -9.08 -34.58
N GLY A 89 31.77 -9.78 -34.78
CA GLY A 89 31.92 -11.20 -34.43
C GLY A 89 31.37 -12.16 -35.50
N ASP A 90 31.53 -13.45 -35.25
CA ASP A 90 31.23 -14.54 -36.19
C ASP A 90 30.78 -15.82 -35.45
N GLU A 91 30.64 -16.94 -36.17
CA GLU A 91 30.18 -18.23 -35.62
C GLU A 91 31.18 -18.89 -34.64
N HIS A 92 32.48 -18.64 -34.79
CA HIS A 92 33.53 -19.25 -33.97
C HIS A 92 33.99 -18.35 -32.81
N ALA A 93 34.14 -17.04 -33.06
CA ALA A 93 34.45 -16.04 -32.04
C ALA A 93 33.23 -15.66 -31.19
N GLY A 94 32.02 -15.83 -31.74
CA GLY A 94 30.76 -15.36 -31.18
C GLY A 94 30.47 -13.91 -31.56
N PHE A 95 29.19 -13.55 -31.66
CA PHE A 95 28.75 -12.17 -31.90
C PHE A 95 28.81 -11.33 -30.62
N TYR A 96 29.32 -10.11 -30.71
CA TYR A 96 29.56 -9.25 -29.55
C TYR A 96 29.19 -7.78 -29.79
N GLY A 97 29.10 -7.01 -28.70
CA GLY A 97 28.62 -5.64 -28.71
C GLY A 97 29.64 -4.61 -29.20
N GLN A 98 29.12 -3.44 -29.60
CA GLN A 98 29.88 -2.23 -29.94
C GLN A 98 30.81 -1.78 -28.80
N ASP A 99 30.54 -2.18 -27.54
CA ASP A 99 31.39 -1.92 -26.39
C ASP A 99 32.77 -2.61 -26.48
N VAL A 100 32.89 -3.70 -27.25
CA VAL A 100 34.18 -4.35 -27.53
C VAL A 100 35.08 -3.42 -28.35
N TYR A 101 34.58 -2.93 -29.48
CA TYR A 101 35.30 -1.94 -30.29
C TYR A 101 35.66 -0.70 -29.48
N GLU A 102 34.76 -0.22 -28.62
CA GLU A 102 35.00 0.99 -27.83
C GLU A 102 36.09 0.80 -26.77
N LYS A 103 36.19 -0.38 -26.15
CA LYS A 103 37.30 -0.74 -25.25
C LYS A 103 38.63 -0.85 -26.01
N VAL A 104 38.63 -1.49 -27.18
CA VAL A 104 39.83 -1.66 -28.03
C VAL A 104 40.31 -0.30 -28.54
N ARG A 105 39.41 0.54 -29.09
CA ARG A 105 39.71 1.92 -29.51
C ARG A 105 40.23 2.76 -28.36
N SER A 106 39.55 2.78 -27.21
CA SER A 106 39.97 3.57 -26.05
C SER A 106 41.39 3.21 -25.59
N TYR A 107 41.74 1.91 -25.60
CA TYR A 107 43.09 1.47 -25.26
C TYR A 107 44.12 1.78 -26.37
N ASN A 108 43.77 1.57 -27.65
CA ASN A 108 44.61 1.93 -28.78
C ASN A 108 44.97 3.42 -28.75
N ASP A 109 43.97 4.28 -28.62
CA ASP A 109 44.11 5.72 -28.77
C ASP A 109 44.95 6.32 -27.63
N ALA A 110 44.86 5.74 -26.44
CA ALA A 110 45.63 6.13 -25.26
C ALA A 110 47.09 5.62 -25.22
N ASN A 111 47.44 4.58 -25.99
CA ASN A 111 48.76 3.92 -25.89
C ASN A 111 49.58 3.87 -27.19
N TYR A 112 48.94 3.71 -28.36
CA TYR A 112 49.61 3.34 -29.62
C TYR A 112 49.20 4.18 -30.84
N SER A 113 48.31 5.17 -30.68
CA SER A 113 47.78 6.03 -31.76
C SER A 113 48.82 6.71 -32.68
N GLY A 114 50.08 6.82 -32.25
CA GLY A 114 51.16 7.35 -33.09
C GLY A 114 51.55 6.45 -34.27
N PHE A 115 51.33 5.13 -34.18
CA PHE A 115 51.75 4.15 -35.21
C PHE A 115 50.70 3.04 -35.49
N SER A 116 49.69 2.89 -34.64
CA SER A 116 48.66 1.86 -34.72
C SER A 116 47.32 2.40 -35.22
N ARG A 117 46.68 1.67 -36.14
CA ARG A 117 45.37 2.02 -36.74
C ARG A 117 44.38 0.86 -36.61
N LEU A 118 43.15 1.17 -36.16
CA LEU A 118 42.04 0.23 -36.16
C LEU A 118 41.19 0.43 -37.42
N VAL A 119 41.06 -0.62 -38.23
CA VAL A 119 40.39 -0.61 -39.54
C VAL A 119 39.08 -1.39 -39.42
N ARG A 120 37.95 -0.68 -39.36
CA ARG A 120 36.62 -1.29 -39.31
C ARG A 120 36.14 -1.69 -40.71
N SER A 121 36.48 -2.90 -41.15
CA SER A 121 36.06 -3.45 -42.44
C SER A 121 36.12 -4.99 -42.45
N THR A 122 35.72 -5.61 -43.56
CA THR A 122 36.16 -6.97 -43.88
C THR A 122 37.66 -6.99 -44.23
N PHE A 123 38.26 -8.18 -44.26
CA PHE A 123 39.68 -8.35 -44.61
C PHE A 123 39.95 -8.06 -46.10
N ASP A 124 39.03 -8.40 -47.00
CA ASP A 124 39.16 -8.14 -48.44
C ASP A 124 39.11 -6.64 -48.77
N GLU A 125 38.20 -5.90 -48.13
CA GLU A 125 38.14 -4.43 -48.24
C GLU A 125 39.46 -3.80 -47.75
N ALA A 126 39.97 -4.26 -46.59
CA ALA A 126 41.23 -3.78 -46.05
C ALA A 126 42.42 -4.10 -46.97
N ALA A 127 42.51 -5.31 -47.52
CA ALA A 127 43.58 -5.74 -48.41
C ALA A 127 43.76 -4.81 -49.62
N SER A 128 42.66 -4.22 -50.12
CA SER A 128 42.69 -3.24 -51.22
C SER A 128 43.49 -1.97 -50.91
N HIS A 129 43.68 -1.63 -49.64
CA HIS A 129 44.43 -0.46 -49.18
C HIS A 129 45.93 -0.73 -48.97
N PHE A 130 46.38 -1.98 -49.03
CA PHE A 130 47.80 -2.35 -48.92
C PHE A 130 48.42 -2.51 -50.31
N SER A 131 49.66 -2.05 -50.45
CA SER A 131 50.46 -2.31 -51.66
C SER A 131 50.92 -3.76 -51.70
N ASP A 132 51.09 -4.31 -52.89
CA ASP A 132 51.66 -5.65 -53.06
C ASP A 132 53.11 -5.66 -52.54
N GLY A 133 53.50 -6.73 -51.86
CA GLY A 133 54.83 -6.86 -51.24
C GLY A 133 55.11 -5.94 -50.03
N SER A 134 54.10 -5.33 -49.40
CA SER A 134 54.28 -4.32 -48.34
C SER A 134 54.06 -4.79 -46.88
N VAL A 135 53.52 -6.00 -46.66
CA VAL A 135 53.22 -6.56 -45.33
C VAL A 135 54.32 -7.52 -44.90
N ASP A 136 54.98 -7.20 -43.78
CA ASP A 136 56.12 -7.94 -43.24
C ASP A 136 55.67 -9.00 -42.21
N LEU A 137 54.74 -8.65 -41.32
CA LEU A 137 54.14 -9.59 -40.37
C LEU A 137 52.62 -9.58 -40.52
N LEU A 138 52.06 -10.70 -40.98
CA LEU A 138 50.61 -10.94 -41.04
C LEU A 138 50.21 -11.92 -39.94
N HIS A 139 49.13 -11.62 -39.22
CA HIS A 139 48.48 -12.53 -38.29
C HIS A 139 47.04 -12.78 -38.74
N ILE A 140 46.65 -14.05 -38.85
CA ILE A 140 45.32 -14.50 -39.27
C ILE A 140 44.64 -15.27 -38.12
N ASP A 141 43.60 -14.67 -37.55
CA ASP A 141 42.73 -15.20 -36.48
C ASP A 141 41.25 -14.81 -36.75
N GLY A 142 40.86 -14.88 -38.04
CA GLY A 142 39.50 -14.69 -38.53
C GLY A 142 38.64 -15.95 -38.37
N LEU A 143 37.63 -16.13 -39.22
CA LEU A 143 36.74 -17.29 -39.14
C LEU A 143 37.50 -18.60 -39.42
N HIS A 144 37.64 -19.44 -38.40
CA HIS A 144 38.55 -20.61 -38.41
C HIS A 144 38.12 -21.81 -39.30
N THR A 145 37.14 -21.68 -40.19
CA THR A 145 36.82 -22.75 -41.17
C THR A 145 37.96 -22.91 -42.18
N LEU A 146 38.05 -24.06 -42.87
CA LEU A 146 39.13 -24.28 -43.84
C LEU A 146 39.01 -23.31 -45.02
N GLU A 147 37.78 -23.08 -45.45
CA GLU A 147 37.42 -22.27 -46.61
C GLU A 147 37.75 -20.79 -46.37
N ALA A 148 37.37 -20.24 -45.21
CA ALA A 148 37.66 -18.86 -44.86
C ALA A 148 39.15 -18.60 -44.63
N VAL A 149 39.83 -19.40 -43.80
CA VAL A 149 41.27 -19.18 -43.53
C VAL A 149 42.16 -19.41 -44.77
N THR A 150 41.72 -20.23 -45.73
CA THR A 150 42.39 -20.36 -47.04
C THR A 150 42.15 -19.13 -47.92
N HIS A 151 40.94 -18.59 -47.93
CA HIS A 151 40.61 -17.34 -48.63
C HIS A 151 41.42 -16.16 -48.07
N ASP A 152 41.43 -15.99 -46.74
CA ASP A 152 42.18 -14.93 -46.04
C ASP A 152 43.69 -15.02 -46.34
N PHE A 153 44.26 -16.23 -46.37
CA PHE A 153 45.66 -16.42 -46.73
C PHE A 153 45.92 -16.04 -48.20
N GLU A 154 45.17 -16.59 -49.16
CA GLU A 154 45.40 -16.34 -50.59
C GLU A 154 45.05 -14.91 -51.04
N SER A 155 44.07 -14.23 -50.39
CA SER A 155 43.74 -12.83 -50.70
C SER A 155 44.79 -11.83 -50.20
N TRP A 156 45.44 -12.14 -49.07
CA TRP A 156 46.56 -11.35 -48.53
C TRP A 156 47.93 -11.74 -49.08
N LYS A 157 48.09 -12.93 -49.67
CA LYS A 157 49.34 -13.43 -50.25
C LYS A 157 50.06 -12.47 -51.20
N PRO A 158 49.40 -11.68 -52.07
CA PRO A 158 50.07 -10.66 -52.90
C PRO A 158 50.65 -9.49 -52.08
N LYS A 159 50.12 -9.24 -50.87
CA LYS A 159 50.54 -8.16 -49.97
C LYS A 159 51.77 -8.53 -49.17
N LEU A 160 52.11 -9.81 -49.04
CA LEU A 160 53.25 -10.31 -48.30
C LEU A 160 54.58 -9.92 -48.96
N SER A 161 55.48 -9.32 -48.18
CA SER A 161 56.82 -8.89 -48.61
C SER A 161 57.81 -10.04 -48.82
N ASP A 162 58.99 -9.71 -49.35
CA ASP A 162 60.09 -10.65 -49.57
C ASP A 162 60.65 -11.30 -48.28
N ARG A 163 60.28 -10.79 -47.11
CA ARG A 163 60.65 -11.28 -45.78
C ARG A 163 59.45 -11.83 -44.98
N ALA A 164 58.26 -11.82 -45.55
CA ALA A 164 57.01 -11.98 -44.81
C ALA A 164 56.95 -13.19 -43.88
N VAL A 165 56.44 -12.96 -42.67
CA VAL A 165 56.07 -13.99 -41.69
C VAL A 165 54.54 -14.01 -41.57
N VAL A 166 53.94 -15.19 -41.59
CA VAL A 166 52.50 -15.38 -41.39
C VAL A 166 52.26 -16.22 -40.14
N LEU A 167 51.36 -15.74 -39.28
CA LEU A 167 50.93 -16.39 -38.05
C LEU A 167 49.51 -16.92 -38.20
N PHE A 168 49.28 -18.15 -37.73
CA PHE A 168 47.96 -18.81 -37.73
C PHE A 168 47.62 -19.30 -36.33
N HIS A 169 46.54 -18.79 -35.74
CA HIS A 169 46.06 -19.25 -34.43
C HIS A 169 45.22 -20.55 -34.54
N ASP A 170 44.77 -21.11 -33.42
CA ASP A 170 43.88 -22.28 -33.30
C ASP A 170 44.32 -23.58 -34.02
N ILE A 171 45.60 -23.72 -34.37
CA ILE A 171 46.12 -24.91 -35.08
C ILE A 171 46.05 -26.22 -34.27
N ASN A 172 45.72 -26.20 -32.99
CA ASN A 172 45.46 -27.40 -32.17
C ASN A 172 43.95 -27.71 -32.01
N VAL A 173 43.04 -26.83 -32.45
CA VAL A 173 41.59 -27.07 -32.40
C VAL A 173 41.18 -28.10 -33.47
N ARG A 174 40.28 -29.02 -33.11
CA ARG A 174 39.81 -30.13 -33.98
C ARG A 174 38.28 -30.29 -33.99
N GLU A 175 37.57 -29.41 -33.31
CA GLU A 175 36.11 -29.43 -33.14
C GLU A 175 35.42 -28.31 -33.94
N ARG A 176 34.09 -28.19 -33.83
CA ARG A 176 33.25 -27.08 -34.33
C ARG A 176 33.40 -26.70 -35.82
N GLY A 177 34.06 -27.52 -36.64
CA GLY A 177 34.32 -27.24 -38.06
C GLY A 177 35.65 -26.55 -38.34
N PHE A 178 36.50 -26.35 -37.32
CA PHE A 178 37.81 -25.70 -37.46
C PHE A 178 38.67 -26.40 -38.52
N GLY A 179 39.29 -25.59 -39.38
CA GLY A 179 40.07 -26.02 -40.54
C GLY A 179 41.50 -25.47 -40.59
N VAL A 180 41.85 -24.48 -39.75
CA VAL A 180 43.18 -23.82 -39.75
C VAL A 180 44.33 -24.81 -39.66
N PHE A 181 44.18 -25.88 -38.86
CA PHE A 181 45.19 -26.93 -38.76
C PHE A 181 45.44 -27.67 -40.08
N LYS A 182 44.40 -27.89 -40.90
CA LYS A 182 44.51 -28.58 -42.19
C LYS A 182 45.26 -27.72 -43.20
N LEU A 183 44.97 -26.41 -43.23
CA LEU A 183 45.70 -25.45 -44.04
C LEU A 183 47.17 -25.35 -43.58
N PHE A 184 47.41 -25.20 -42.28
CA PHE A 184 48.77 -25.14 -41.74
C PHE A 184 49.58 -26.43 -42.03
N GLU A 185 48.94 -27.60 -41.95
CA GLU A 185 49.54 -28.88 -42.32
C GLU A 185 49.93 -28.97 -43.81
N GLN A 186 49.19 -28.31 -44.72
CA GLN A 186 49.51 -28.21 -46.15
C GLN A 186 50.55 -27.11 -46.48
N LEU A 187 50.52 -25.99 -45.77
CA LEU A 187 51.42 -24.86 -46.04
C LEU A 187 52.84 -25.12 -45.50
N ARG A 188 53.00 -25.85 -44.39
CA ARG A 188 54.32 -26.22 -43.86
C ARG A 188 55.12 -27.20 -44.75
N GLU A 189 54.47 -27.83 -45.73
CA GLU A 189 55.16 -28.64 -46.76
C GLU A 189 55.78 -27.75 -47.86
N GLN A 190 55.37 -26.47 -47.92
CA GLN A 190 55.77 -25.50 -48.94
C GLN A 190 56.66 -24.37 -48.38
N TYR A 191 56.50 -24.02 -47.10
CA TYR A 191 57.18 -22.91 -46.44
C TYR A 191 57.88 -23.34 -45.14
N PRO A 192 59.08 -22.79 -44.81
CA PRO A 192 59.72 -22.99 -43.51
C PRO A 192 58.77 -22.67 -42.35
N ALA A 193 58.64 -23.61 -41.41
CA ALA A 193 57.58 -23.59 -40.41
C ALA A 193 58.06 -23.84 -38.98
N PHE A 194 57.37 -23.24 -38.02
CA PHE A 194 57.45 -23.58 -36.59
C PHE A 194 56.03 -23.56 -36.00
N TRP A 195 55.79 -24.31 -34.93
CA TRP A 195 54.46 -24.32 -34.30
C TRP A 195 54.50 -24.63 -32.80
N PHE A 196 53.51 -24.11 -32.08
CA PHE A 196 53.27 -24.36 -30.65
C PHE A 196 52.16 -25.39 -30.43
N VAL A 197 52.40 -26.30 -29.48
CA VAL A 197 51.48 -27.39 -29.09
C VAL A 197 50.80 -27.16 -27.73
N HIS A 198 50.96 -25.96 -27.17
CA HIS A 198 50.26 -25.47 -25.97
C HIS A 198 49.17 -24.46 -26.37
N GLY A 199 48.32 -24.07 -25.42
CA GLY A 199 47.16 -23.23 -25.70
C GLY A 199 46.25 -23.84 -26.76
N HIS A 200 45.63 -22.98 -27.57
CA HIS A 200 44.90 -23.42 -28.78
C HIS A 200 45.84 -23.62 -29.97
N GLY A 201 47.13 -23.31 -29.81
CA GLY A 201 48.18 -23.51 -30.79
C GLY A 201 48.41 -22.29 -31.67
N LEU A 202 49.67 -22.12 -32.05
CA LEU A 202 50.10 -21.03 -32.92
C LEU A 202 51.10 -21.57 -33.95
N GLY A 203 50.73 -21.49 -35.23
CA GLY A 203 51.57 -21.78 -36.38
C GLY A 203 52.32 -20.52 -36.84
N VAL A 204 53.54 -20.71 -37.33
CA VAL A 204 54.46 -19.65 -37.76
C VAL A 204 55.08 -20.09 -39.09
N LEU A 205 54.82 -19.38 -40.18
CA LEU A 205 55.41 -19.63 -41.51
C LEU A 205 56.31 -18.48 -41.94
N GLY A 206 57.48 -18.81 -42.51
CA GLY A 206 58.33 -17.88 -43.24
C GLY A 206 57.99 -17.90 -44.71
N VAL A 207 57.04 -17.07 -45.15
CA VAL A 207 56.53 -17.08 -46.53
C VAL A 207 57.46 -16.32 -47.49
N GLY A 208 58.02 -15.19 -47.06
CA GLY A 208 59.03 -14.48 -47.84
C GLY A 208 60.40 -15.18 -47.78
N PRO A 209 61.17 -15.27 -48.88
CA PRO A 209 62.48 -15.96 -48.89
C PRO A 209 63.55 -15.33 -47.97
N ASN A 210 63.51 -14.02 -47.71
CA ASN A 210 64.56 -13.26 -47.03
C ASN A 210 64.38 -13.22 -45.50
N GLN A 211 64.23 -14.40 -44.90
CA GLN A 211 63.98 -14.57 -43.46
C GLN A 211 65.16 -14.15 -42.56
N SER A 212 64.84 -13.54 -41.42
CA SER A 212 65.83 -13.13 -40.41
C SER A 212 66.58 -14.35 -39.85
N GLU A 213 67.79 -14.14 -39.30
CA GLU A 213 68.57 -15.25 -38.75
C GLU A 213 67.88 -15.91 -37.54
N SER A 214 67.25 -15.14 -36.65
CA SER A 214 66.47 -15.69 -35.53
C SER A 214 65.28 -16.53 -36.00
N LEU A 215 64.62 -16.14 -37.09
CA LEU A 215 63.50 -16.89 -37.67
C LEU A 215 63.99 -18.16 -38.37
N ARG A 216 65.06 -18.10 -39.17
CA ARG A 216 65.68 -19.29 -39.79
C ARG A 216 66.16 -20.30 -38.74
N ARG A 217 66.72 -19.83 -37.62
CA ARG A 217 67.06 -20.67 -36.46
C ARG A 217 65.82 -21.26 -35.77
N LEU A 218 64.68 -20.55 -35.74
CA LEU A 218 63.42 -21.07 -35.19
C LEU A 218 62.83 -22.18 -36.08
N TYR A 219 62.73 -21.96 -37.39
CA TYR A 219 62.20 -22.96 -38.33
C TYR A 219 63.03 -24.25 -38.32
N ALA A 220 64.37 -24.13 -38.25
CA ALA A 220 65.27 -25.27 -38.14
C ALA A 220 65.09 -26.13 -36.86
N LEU A 221 64.32 -25.68 -35.86
CA LEU A 221 63.92 -26.52 -34.72
C LEU A 221 62.74 -27.42 -35.06
N GLY A 222 61.87 -27.06 -36.02
CA GLY A 222 60.73 -27.88 -36.46
C GLY A 222 61.16 -29.24 -37.01
N ASP A 223 62.32 -29.26 -37.68
CA ASP A 223 62.94 -30.44 -38.30
C ASP A 223 64.13 -31.01 -37.48
N GLY A 224 64.41 -30.48 -36.28
CA GLY A 224 65.68 -30.63 -35.55
C GLY A 224 65.65 -31.48 -34.27
N ASP A 225 66.67 -31.31 -33.39
CA ASP A 225 66.75 -32.04 -32.10
C ASP A 225 65.54 -31.70 -31.21
N GLY A 226 64.72 -32.72 -30.96
CA GLY A 226 63.52 -32.65 -30.16
C GLY A 226 63.73 -32.08 -28.75
N ARG A 227 64.93 -32.14 -28.16
CA ARG A 227 65.22 -31.54 -26.86
C ARG A 227 65.25 -30.02 -26.92
N THR A 228 65.88 -29.42 -27.93
CA THR A 228 65.91 -27.96 -28.09
C THR A 228 64.54 -27.44 -28.50
N LEU A 229 63.84 -28.15 -29.41
CA LEU A 229 62.46 -27.88 -29.79
C LEU A 229 61.50 -27.89 -28.58
N THR A 230 61.58 -28.93 -27.74
CA THR A 230 60.79 -29.04 -26.50
C THR A 230 61.12 -27.92 -25.53
N SER A 231 62.42 -27.62 -25.31
CA SER A 231 62.86 -26.56 -24.41
C SER A 231 62.32 -25.18 -24.81
N VAL A 232 62.37 -24.84 -26.10
CA VAL A 232 61.83 -23.55 -26.61
C VAL A 232 60.31 -23.49 -26.46
N ARG A 233 59.59 -24.57 -26.81
CA ARG A 233 58.13 -24.65 -26.61
C ARG A 233 57.74 -24.50 -25.14
N GLU A 234 58.42 -25.19 -24.22
CA GLU A 234 58.17 -25.09 -22.79
C GLU A 234 58.42 -23.69 -22.22
N ILE A 235 59.46 -22.98 -22.67
CA ILE A 235 59.73 -21.60 -22.23
C ILE A 235 58.55 -20.68 -22.58
N PHE A 236 58.11 -20.69 -23.84
CA PHE A 236 56.96 -19.88 -24.25
C PHE A 236 55.65 -20.31 -23.59
N ALA A 237 55.40 -21.61 -23.43
CA ALA A 237 54.23 -22.12 -22.72
C ALA A 237 54.18 -21.67 -21.25
N ARG A 238 55.31 -21.74 -20.53
CA ARG A 238 55.40 -21.32 -19.12
C ARG A 238 55.24 -19.80 -18.96
N LEU A 239 55.84 -19.00 -19.85
CA LEU A 239 55.68 -17.53 -19.86
C LEU A 239 54.23 -17.13 -20.23
N GLY A 240 53.62 -17.83 -21.20
CA GLY A 240 52.25 -17.63 -21.64
C GLY A 240 51.24 -17.96 -20.53
N ARG A 241 51.39 -19.13 -19.89
CA ARG A 241 50.55 -19.52 -18.75
C ARG A 241 50.65 -18.52 -17.60
N ALA A 242 51.84 -17.95 -17.34
CA ALA A 242 51.99 -16.89 -16.34
C ALA A 242 51.21 -15.60 -16.69
N CYS A 243 50.99 -15.32 -17.98
CA CYS A 243 50.14 -14.22 -18.46
C CYS A 243 48.64 -14.55 -18.30
N ALA A 244 48.23 -15.77 -18.64
CA ALA A 244 46.87 -16.27 -18.38
C ALA A 244 46.52 -16.23 -16.88
N ASP A 245 47.38 -16.79 -16.02
CA ASP A 245 47.23 -16.72 -14.56
C ASP A 245 47.17 -15.26 -14.05
N ALA A 246 47.88 -14.32 -14.69
CA ALA A 246 47.87 -12.91 -14.31
C ALA A 246 46.54 -12.23 -14.64
N PHE A 247 45.88 -12.65 -15.72
CA PHE A 247 44.51 -12.26 -16.02
C PHE A 247 43.51 -12.89 -15.03
N GLU A 248 43.56 -14.22 -14.85
CA GLU A 248 42.65 -14.96 -13.95
C GLU A 248 42.70 -14.41 -12.51
N ARG A 249 43.89 -14.17 -11.96
CA ARG A 249 44.05 -13.56 -10.62
C ARG A 249 43.52 -12.12 -10.55
N GLY A 250 43.52 -11.39 -11.67
CA GLY A 250 42.96 -10.04 -11.76
C GLY A 250 41.42 -10.07 -11.72
N ASP A 251 40.81 -10.89 -12.57
CA ASP A 251 39.36 -11.10 -12.65
C ASP A 251 38.78 -11.61 -11.30
N VAL A 252 39.38 -12.65 -10.72
CA VAL A 252 38.97 -13.18 -9.40
C VAL A 252 39.08 -12.12 -8.30
N ARG A 253 40.10 -11.26 -8.34
CA ARG A 253 40.26 -10.16 -7.38
C ARG A 253 39.17 -9.10 -7.53
N THR A 254 38.78 -8.74 -8.76
CA THR A 254 37.68 -7.80 -9.01
C THR A 254 36.36 -8.37 -8.51
N LYS A 255 36.03 -9.61 -8.91
CA LYS A 255 34.81 -10.32 -8.46
C LYS A 255 34.73 -10.46 -6.94
N LEU A 256 35.87 -10.67 -6.27
CA LEU A 256 35.95 -10.71 -4.80
C LEU A 256 35.64 -9.34 -4.16
N LEU A 257 36.13 -8.24 -4.73
CA LEU A 257 35.84 -6.88 -4.25
C LEU A 257 34.36 -6.52 -4.43
N ASP A 258 33.77 -6.86 -5.58
CA ASP A 258 32.35 -6.66 -5.85
C ASP A 258 31.47 -7.48 -4.89
N ALA A 259 31.79 -8.76 -4.69
CA ALA A 259 31.11 -9.62 -3.73
C ALA A 259 31.22 -9.10 -2.29
N GLN A 260 32.37 -8.55 -1.89
CA GLN A 260 32.54 -7.89 -0.58
C GLN A 260 31.71 -6.60 -0.46
N SER A 261 31.55 -5.84 -1.54
CA SER A 261 30.70 -4.64 -1.59
C SER A 261 29.21 -4.99 -1.46
N GLN A 262 28.76 -6.01 -2.22
CA GLN A 262 27.41 -6.56 -2.12
C GLN A 262 27.13 -7.12 -0.72
N LEU A 263 28.05 -7.90 -0.14
CA LEU A 263 27.89 -8.47 1.20
C LEU A 263 27.73 -7.40 2.29
N LYS A 264 28.51 -6.32 2.24
CA LYS A 264 28.35 -5.15 3.15
C LYS A 264 26.97 -4.51 3.01
N THR A 265 26.50 -4.36 1.77
CA THR A 265 25.19 -3.77 1.45
C THR A 265 24.04 -4.64 1.97
N SER A 266 24.09 -5.95 1.71
CA SER A 266 23.14 -6.93 2.23
C SER A 266 23.13 -7.01 3.76
N HIS A 267 24.30 -6.91 4.41
CA HIS A 267 24.39 -6.86 5.87
C HIS A 267 23.73 -5.61 6.46
N ALA A 268 23.92 -4.44 5.84
CA ALA A 268 23.26 -3.21 6.27
C ALA A 268 21.73 -3.29 6.12
N ALA A 269 21.25 -3.85 5.00
CA ALA A 269 19.82 -4.08 4.77
C ALA A 269 19.22 -5.11 5.76
N LEU A 270 19.98 -6.15 6.12
CA LEU A 270 19.56 -7.16 7.10
C LEU A 270 19.39 -6.56 8.50
N GLU A 271 20.35 -5.77 8.98
CA GLU A 271 20.25 -5.13 10.30
C GLU A 271 19.15 -4.04 10.33
N GLN A 272 18.94 -3.30 9.24
CA GLN A 272 17.77 -2.41 9.11
C GLN A 272 16.45 -3.20 9.19
N THR A 273 16.37 -4.36 8.53
CA THR A 273 15.19 -5.23 8.56
C THR A 273 14.96 -5.80 9.96
N ARG A 274 16.03 -6.24 10.63
CA ARG A 274 16.01 -6.73 12.01
C ARG A 274 15.53 -5.66 13.00
N HIS A 275 15.98 -4.41 12.83
CA HIS A 275 15.48 -3.29 13.63
C HIS A 275 13.99 -3.04 13.40
N ARG A 276 13.51 -3.08 12.14
CA ARG A 276 12.09 -2.95 11.80
C ARG A 276 11.24 -4.09 12.38
N MET A 277 11.73 -5.33 12.34
CA MET A 277 11.05 -6.47 13.00
C MET A 277 10.91 -6.23 14.51
N GLY A 278 11.98 -5.81 15.19
CA GLY A 278 11.94 -5.49 16.62
C GLY A 278 11.04 -4.28 16.98
N GLN A 279 10.75 -3.38 16.03
CA GLN A 279 9.74 -2.34 16.21
C GLN A 279 8.31 -2.92 16.09
N VAL A 280 8.05 -3.77 15.08
CA VAL A 280 6.76 -4.41 14.85
C VAL A 280 6.38 -5.35 16.01
N GLU A 281 7.34 -6.15 16.50
CA GLU A 281 7.14 -7.04 17.65
C GLU A 281 6.74 -6.27 18.92
N ARG A 282 7.39 -5.14 19.21
CA ARG A 282 7.00 -4.26 20.32
C ARG A 282 5.60 -3.69 20.11
N ALA A 283 5.25 -3.27 18.90
CA ALA A 283 3.93 -2.73 18.58
C ALA A 283 2.83 -3.80 18.73
N ALA A 284 3.09 -5.05 18.36
CA ALA A 284 2.18 -6.18 18.56
C ALA A 284 1.96 -6.44 20.06
N ASN A 285 3.03 -6.66 20.83
CA ASN A 285 2.95 -6.91 22.28
C ASN A 285 2.21 -5.78 23.04
N MET A 286 2.43 -4.52 22.64
CA MET A 286 1.74 -3.36 23.20
C MET A 286 0.25 -3.34 22.81
N SER A 287 -0.08 -3.71 21.57
CA SER A 287 -1.47 -3.83 21.09
C SER A 287 -2.24 -4.95 21.81
N ASP A 288 -1.59 -6.06 22.12
CA ASP A 288 -2.17 -7.15 22.91
C ASP A 288 -2.42 -6.72 24.37
N LEU A 289 -1.46 -6.02 25.00
CA LEU A 289 -1.64 -5.41 26.32
C LEU A 289 -2.80 -4.39 26.34
N HIS A 290 -2.95 -3.60 25.28
CA HIS A 290 -4.10 -2.72 25.12
C HIS A 290 -5.42 -3.49 24.97
N ARG A 291 -5.43 -4.64 24.28
CA ARG A 291 -6.64 -5.48 24.14
C ARG A 291 -7.10 -6.02 25.49
N GLU A 292 -6.18 -6.50 26.33
CA GLU A 292 -6.53 -7.00 27.67
C GLU A 292 -7.04 -5.85 28.57
N ARG A 293 -6.35 -4.71 28.59
CA ARG A 293 -6.83 -3.53 29.35
C ARG A 293 -8.22 -3.04 28.93
N VAL A 294 -8.58 -3.18 27.64
CA VAL A 294 -9.94 -2.87 27.16
C VAL A 294 -10.97 -3.89 27.67
N LYS A 295 -10.63 -5.17 27.79
CA LYS A 295 -11.50 -6.17 28.43
C LYS A 295 -11.72 -5.85 29.91
N ASP A 296 -10.66 -5.48 30.64
CA ASP A 296 -10.75 -5.13 32.07
C ASP A 296 -11.70 -3.94 32.28
N VAL A 297 -11.53 -2.87 31.50
CA VAL A 297 -12.40 -1.68 31.55
C VAL A 297 -13.84 -2.02 31.16
N ALA A 298 -14.05 -2.87 30.14
CA ALA A 298 -15.39 -3.32 29.76
C ALA A 298 -16.06 -4.17 30.85
N SER A 299 -15.30 -5.01 31.55
CA SER A 299 -15.78 -5.82 32.69
C SER A 299 -16.21 -4.94 33.87
N ILE A 300 -15.38 -3.95 34.24
CA ILE A 300 -15.70 -2.97 35.29
C ILE A 300 -16.95 -2.16 34.92
N ALA A 301 -17.05 -1.68 33.67
CA ALA A 301 -18.20 -0.93 33.19
C ALA A 301 -19.50 -1.78 33.16
N ALA A 302 -19.40 -3.07 32.83
CA ALA A 302 -20.53 -4.00 32.87
C ALA A 302 -21.01 -4.26 34.31
N ALA A 303 -20.08 -4.43 35.26
CA ALA A 303 -20.40 -4.62 36.67
C ALA A 303 -21.11 -3.38 37.28
N GLU A 304 -20.57 -2.18 37.04
CA GLU A 304 -21.19 -0.95 37.55
C GLU A 304 -22.52 -0.65 36.85
N ARG A 305 -22.66 -0.97 35.55
CA ARG A 305 -23.97 -0.92 34.87
C ARG A 305 -24.99 -1.86 35.52
N GLY A 306 -24.58 -3.08 35.90
CA GLY A 306 -25.44 -4.01 36.64
C GLY A 306 -25.92 -3.43 37.96
N ARG A 307 -25.00 -2.88 38.76
CA ARG A 307 -25.28 -2.21 40.03
C ARG A 307 -26.24 -1.02 39.88
N LEU A 308 -26.05 -0.19 38.85
CA LEU A 308 -26.93 0.95 38.58
C LEU A 308 -28.35 0.50 38.17
N LEU A 309 -28.49 -0.62 37.47
CA LEU A 309 -29.79 -1.20 37.14
C LEU A 309 -30.51 -1.77 38.38
N GLU A 310 -29.79 -2.42 39.30
CA GLU A 310 -30.35 -2.85 40.60
C GLU A 310 -30.80 -1.65 41.46
N GLN A 311 -30.00 -0.59 41.50
CA GLN A 311 -30.35 0.64 42.21
C GLN A 311 -31.58 1.33 41.60
N LEU A 312 -31.67 1.38 40.26
CA LEU A 312 -32.83 1.93 39.56
C LEU A 312 -34.10 1.09 39.81
N ALA A 313 -33.99 -0.25 39.79
CA ALA A 313 -35.11 -1.13 40.13
C ALA A 313 -35.60 -0.93 41.58
N SER A 314 -34.66 -0.78 42.54
CA SER A 314 -35.02 -0.48 43.93
C SER A 314 -35.63 0.92 44.11
N ALA A 315 -35.18 1.91 43.34
CA ALA A 315 -35.75 3.25 43.35
C ALA A 315 -37.18 3.26 42.79
N ASN A 316 -37.43 2.57 41.66
CA ASN A 316 -38.75 2.45 41.06
C ASN A 316 -39.74 1.73 41.99
N ALA A 317 -39.33 0.64 42.65
CA ALA A 317 -40.18 -0.06 43.62
C ALA A 317 -40.62 0.84 44.80
N ARG A 318 -39.71 1.69 45.32
CA ARG A 318 -40.06 2.69 46.34
C ARG A 318 -40.98 3.78 45.81
N LEU A 319 -40.85 4.14 44.54
CA LEU A 319 -41.72 5.13 43.90
C LEU A 319 -43.15 4.59 43.80
N GLU A 320 -43.34 3.33 43.40
CA GLU A 320 -44.66 2.67 43.46
C GLU A 320 -45.24 2.62 44.89
N GLU A 321 -44.43 2.33 45.91
CA GLU A 321 -44.87 2.35 47.32
C GLU A 321 -45.32 3.75 47.76
N LEU A 322 -44.59 4.79 47.35
CA LEU A 322 -44.96 6.19 47.61
C LEU A 322 -46.24 6.60 46.87
N GLU A 323 -46.45 6.17 45.63
CA GLU A 323 -47.70 6.42 44.90
C GLU A 323 -48.91 5.73 45.56
N LYS A 324 -48.74 4.49 46.02
CA LYS A 324 -49.75 3.73 46.78
C LYS A 324 -50.07 4.39 48.13
N ALA A 325 -49.05 4.91 48.83
CA ALA A 325 -49.26 5.71 50.04
C ALA A 325 -49.97 7.04 49.72
N GLN A 326 -49.63 7.70 48.61
CA GLN A 326 -50.25 8.96 48.20
C GLN A 326 -51.70 8.77 47.72
N SER A 327 -52.10 7.60 47.21
CA SER A 327 -53.53 7.30 46.95
C SER A 327 -54.29 7.06 48.26
N GLN A 328 -53.73 6.29 49.21
CA GLN A 328 -54.34 6.08 50.54
C GLN A 328 -54.53 7.39 51.32
N VAL A 329 -53.55 8.29 51.29
CA VAL A 329 -53.67 9.62 51.91
C VAL A 329 -54.78 10.45 51.26
N ARG A 330 -54.96 10.38 49.94
CA ARG A 330 -56.06 11.06 49.23
C ARG A 330 -57.44 10.50 49.61
N GLU A 331 -57.56 9.18 49.75
CA GLU A 331 -58.79 8.51 50.18
C GLU A 331 -59.15 8.88 51.64
N LEU A 332 -58.18 8.84 52.55
CA LEU A 332 -58.36 9.28 53.94
C LEU A 332 -58.73 10.76 54.06
N MET A 333 -58.18 11.64 53.19
CA MET A 333 -58.60 13.05 53.16
C MET A 333 -60.06 13.23 52.75
N GLN A 334 -60.55 12.46 51.76
CA GLN A 334 -61.97 12.48 51.38
C GLN A 334 -62.88 11.94 52.50
N GLU A 335 -62.43 10.94 53.26
CA GLU A 335 -63.18 10.46 54.43
C GLU A 335 -63.22 11.52 55.56
N VAL A 336 -62.10 12.22 55.83
CA VAL A 336 -62.06 13.32 56.81
C VAL A 336 -63.01 14.46 56.40
N GLU A 337 -63.00 14.88 55.14
CA GLU A 337 -63.91 15.89 54.60
C GLU A 337 -65.39 15.45 54.71
N SER A 338 -65.69 14.20 54.38
CA SER A 338 -67.03 13.60 54.57
C SER A 338 -67.46 13.62 56.05
N ASN A 339 -66.54 13.33 56.97
CA ASN A 339 -66.80 13.35 58.41
C ASN A 339 -66.94 14.78 58.98
N GLN A 340 -66.29 15.79 58.40
CA GLN A 340 -66.55 17.19 58.75
C GLN A 340 -67.98 17.60 58.37
N VAL A 341 -68.44 17.29 57.15
CA VAL A 341 -69.82 17.56 56.71
C VAL A 341 -70.86 16.82 57.60
N ARG A 342 -70.54 15.60 58.04
CA ARG A 342 -71.37 14.87 59.03
C ARG A 342 -71.43 15.59 60.38
N ALA A 343 -70.29 16.08 60.88
CA ALA A 343 -70.21 16.80 62.15
C ALA A 343 -70.98 18.14 62.12
N GLU A 344 -70.88 18.89 61.02
CA GLU A 344 -71.67 20.10 60.79
C GLU A 344 -73.18 19.80 60.79
N ARG A 345 -73.60 18.71 60.14
CA ARG A 345 -75.02 18.31 60.14
C ARG A 345 -75.51 17.88 61.54
N VAL A 346 -74.66 17.26 62.36
CA VAL A 346 -74.98 16.96 63.77
C VAL A 346 -75.13 18.26 64.59
N ALA A 347 -74.23 19.23 64.43
CA ALA A 347 -74.33 20.53 65.09
C ALA A 347 -75.60 21.29 64.68
N GLN A 348 -75.97 21.25 63.39
CA GLN A 348 -77.22 21.83 62.90
C GLN A 348 -78.46 21.18 63.53
N LEU A 349 -78.50 19.84 63.59
CA LEU A 349 -79.60 19.09 64.20
C LEU A 349 -79.72 19.36 65.71
N GLN A 350 -78.61 19.58 66.41
CA GLN A 350 -78.64 19.98 67.82
C GLN A 350 -79.29 21.36 67.99
N GLY A 351 -78.96 22.34 67.13
CA GLY A 351 -79.63 23.65 67.13
C GLY A 351 -81.12 23.58 66.78
N GLU A 352 -81.53 22.67 65.87
CA GLU A 352 -82.94 22.38 65.59
C GLU A 352 -83.67 21.79 66.83
N ILE A 353 -82.99 20.97 67.64
CA ILE A 353 -83.52 20.39 68.90
C ILE A 353 -83.64 21.46 69.99
N ASP A 354 -82.61 22.28 70.21
CA ASP A 354 -82.60 23.30 71.26
C ASP A 354 -83.70 24.36 71.02
N ALA A 355 -83.93 24.75 69.76
CA ALA A 355 -85.03 25.63 69.37
C ALA A 355 -86.42 25.03 69.66
N ARG A 356 -86.59 23.70 69.57
CA ARG A 356 -87.84 23.02 69.96
C ARG A 356 -88.02 22.98 71.48
N PHE A 357 -86.95 22.92 72.27
CA PHE A 357 -87.06 23.05 73.72
C PHE A 357 -87.49 24.45 74.15
N GLU A 358 -87.03 25.52 73.49
CA GLU A 358 -87.56 26.87 73.72
C GLU A 358 -89.05 26.99 73.33
N GLU A 359 -89.45 26.43 72.19
CA GLU A 359 -90.86 26.43 71.75
C GLU A 359 -91.77 25.69 72.75
N ILE A 360 -91.33 24.54 73.27
CA ILE A 360 -92.03 23.80 74.33
C ILE A 360 -92.15 24.67 75.60
N ALA A 361 -91.07 25.29 76.06
CA ALA A 361 -91.09 26.15 77.23
C ALA A 361 -92.05 27.35 77.09
N LEU A 362 -92.12 27.93 75.88
CA LEU A 362 -93.07 29.01 75.55
C LEU A 362 -94.53 28.52 75.57
N LEU A 363 -94.79 27.31 75.07
CA LEU A 363 -96.11 26.68 75.09
C LEU A 363 -96.56 26.32 76.51
N THR A 364 -95.67 25.75 77.34
CA THR A 364 -95.95 25.48 78.76
C THR A 364 -96.36 26.76 79.51
N ARG A 365 -95.70 27.89 79.23
CA ARG A 365 -96.00 29.18 79.87
C ARG A 365 -97.41 29.68 79.52
N ARG A 366 -97.78 29.60 78.24
CA ARG A 366 -99.14 29.96 77.76
C ARG A 366 -100.25 29.09 78.33
N LEU A 367 -99.93 27.81 78.61
CA LEU A 367 -100.90 26.86 79.18
C LEU A 367 -101.19 27.22 80.66
N LEU A 368 -100.16 27.61 81.41
CA LEU A 368 -100.28 28.08 82.80
C LEU A 368 -101.12 29.37 82.91
N ASP A 369 -100.95 30.31 81.97
CA ASP A 369 -101.74 31.55 81.91
C ASP A 369 -103.23 31.28 81.61
N ALA A 370 -103.54 30.24 80.83
CA ALA A 370 -104.91 29.87 80.49
C ALA A 370 -105.69 29.28 81.68
N GLU A 371 -105.06 28.44 82.51
CA GLU A 371 -105.69 27.85 83.70
C GLU A 371 -106.10 28.91 84.74
N GLN A 372 -105.27 29.95 84.92
CA GLN A 372 -105.61 31.09 85.80
C GLN A 372 -106.76 31.96 85.27
N GLY A 373 -107.11 31.84 83.99
CA GLY A 373 -108.27 32.49 83.39
C GLY A 373 -109.60 31.85 83.81
N LEU A 374 -109.71 30.51 83.74
CA LEU A 374 -110.97 29.81 84.04
C LEU A 374 -111.44 30.02 85.47
N ALA A 375 -110.52 30.03 86.44
CA ALA A 375 -110.84 30.21 87.87
C ALA A 375 -111.54 31.55 88.21
N LYS A 376 -111.46 32.55 87.32
CA LYS A 376 -112.11 33.86 87.49
C LYS A 376 -113.46 33.98 86.77
N ALA A 377 -113.81 33.04 85.90
CA ALA A 377 -115.06 33.07 85.13
C ALA A 377 -116.27 32.51 85.91
N ASP A 378 -116.08 31.40 86.66
CA ASP A 378 -117.19 30.72 87.38
C ASP A 378 -117.85 31.61 88.46
N SER A 379 -117.08 32.50 89.10
CA SER A 379 -117.56 33.35 90.18
C SER A 379 -118.44 34.53 89.73
N VAL A 380 -118.45 34.85 88.42
CA VAL A 380 -119.23 35.98 87.87
C VAL A 380 -120.55 35.51 87.23
N SER A 381 -120.59 34.29 86.68
CA SER A 381 -121.75 33.80 85.91
C SER A 381 -123.02 33.63 86.75
N LYS A 382 -122.90 33.27 88.04
CA LYS A 382 -124.02 33.04 88.99
C LYS A 382 -124.75 34.31 89.48
N ARG A 383 -124.62 35.46 88.79
CA ARG A 383 -125.21 36.74 89.22
C ARG A 383 -125.91 37.59 88.14
N ARG A 384 -125.97 37.14 86.87
CA ARG A 384 -126.51 37.98 85.76
C ARG A 384 -127.42 37.28 84.74
N GLU A 385 -128.06 36.18 85.10
CA GLU A 385 -129.37 35.87 84.49
C GLU A 385 -130.43 36.83 85.07
N ALA A 386 -130.82 37.88 84.31
CA ALA A 386 -132.15 38.55 84.35
C ALA A 386 -132.21 39.96 83.71
N HIS A 387 -131.66 40.20 82.51
CA HIS A 387 -132.27 41.22 81.62
C HIS A 387 -131.94 41.06 80.12
N LEU A 388 -133.00 40.74 79.36
CA LEU A 388 -133.28 41.07 77.95
C LEU A 388 -132.27 40.71 76.83
N GLU A 389 -132.73 39.81 75.94
CA GLU A 389 -132.98 40.04 74.50
C GLU A 389 -132.23 41.22 73.80
N ARG A 390 -131.73 41.11 72.55
CA ARG A 390 -132.26 40.36 71.39
C ARG A 390 -131.26 40.34 70.21
N LEU A 391 -131.38 39.35 69.29
CA LEU A 391 -130.80 39.30 67.91
C LEU A 391 -129.25 39.27 67.78
N GLU A 392 -128.59 38.69 66.77
CA GLU A 392 -128.69 37.51 65.89
C GLU A 392 -127.48 37.60 64.91
N LEU A 393 -126.80 36.47 64.62
CA LEU A 393 -126.31 35.92 63.31
C LEU A 393 -125.76 36.86 62.19
N ASP A 394 -124.88 36.48 61.24
CA ASP A 394 -123.81 35.46 60.98
C ASP A 394 -123.20 35.83 59.58
N GLY A 395 -122.03 35.43 59.03
CA GLY A 395 -120.90 34.56 59.40
C GLY A 395 -119.91 34.40 58.21
N GLY A 396 -119.07 33.35 58.20
CA GLY A 396 -118.30 32.88 57.01
C GLY A 396 -116.77 33.17 56.96
N VAL A 397 -115.97 32.23 56.40
CA VAL A 397 -114.49 32.12 56.58
C VAL A 397 -113.79 31.31 55.44
N ARG A 398 -112.45 31.50 55.23
CA ARG A 398 -111.45 30.67 54.42
C ARG A 398 -111.40 30.87 52.87
N MET A 399 -110.34 30.54 52.06
CA MET A 399 -108.87 30.27 52.27
C MET A 399 -108.05 29.96 50.96
N LEU A 400 -106.79 30.42 50.90
CA LEU A 400 -105.56 29.96 50.16
C LEU A 400 -105.40 29.82 48.61
N ASN A 401 -104.26 30.38 48.16
CA ASN A 401 -103.16 29.88 47.29
C ASN A 401 -103.25 29.65 45.77
N ARG A 402 -102.13 30.04 45.11
CA ARG A 402 -101.79 29.83 43.69
C ARG A 402 -100.27 29.90 43.44
N ILE A 403 -99.78 29.00 42.57
CA ILE A 403 -98.82 29.22 41.44
C ILE A 403 -97.33 29.54 41.80
N ARG A 404 -96.26 28.88 41.28
CA ARG A 404 -95.89 28.25 39.95
C ARG A 404 -95.21 29.26 38.98
N ARG A 405 -94.35 28.75 38.05
CA ARG A 405 -93.76 29.45 36.86
C ARG A 405 -92.63 30.47 37.20
N LEU A 406 -91.75 30.93 36.28
CA LEU A 406 -91.78 30.96 34.79
C LEU A 406 -90.76 30.03 34.07
N LEU A 407 -89.90 30.55 33.16
CA LEU A 407 -89.47 29.88 31.92
C LEU A 407 -88.26 30.59 31.20
N ARG A 408 -87.41 29.80 30.49
CA ARG A 408 -86.63 30.17 29.25
C ARG A 408 -85.49 31.23 29.40
N ARG A 409 -84.41 31.28 28.58
CA ARG A 409 -83.95 30.57 27.34
C ARG A 409 -82.43 30.81 27.11
N LYS A 410 -81.79 29.97 26.26
CA LYS A 410 -80.58 30.15 25.38
C LYS A 410 -79.72 31.45 25.51
N PRO A 411 -78.36 31.41 25.35
CA PRO A 411 -77.75 31.03 24.05
C PRO A 411 -76.27 30.53 24.05
N LEU A 412 -75.65 30.60 22.85
CA LEU A 412 -74.23 30.51 22.47
C LEU A 412 -73.57 29.12 22.34
N ALA A 413 -72.44 29.11 21.61
CA ALA A 413 -71.87 27.93 20.95
C ALA A 413 -70.48 27.56 21.49
N LEU A 414 -70.14 26.27 21.40
CA LEU A 414 -68.79 25.78 21.67
C LEU A 414 -67.88 26.05 20.46
N ARG A 415 -66.63 26.44 20.73
CA ARG A 415 -65.50 26.19 19.83
C ARG A 415 -65.14 24.71 19.94
N ARG A 416 -64.78 24.07 18.82
CA ARG A 416 -63.96 22.84 18.85
C ARG A 416 -62.54 23.18 19.33
N ASP A 417 -61.85 22.19 19.87
CA ASP A 417 -60.41 22.29 20.12
C ASP A 417 -59.66 22.17 18.77
N PRO A 418 -58.70 23.06 18.43
CA PRO A 418 -57.91 22.91 17.21
C PRO A 418 -57.26 21.51 17.05
N ARG A 419 -56.95 20.85 18.16
CA ARG A 419 -56.35 19.51 18.17
C ARG A 419 -57.31 18.42 17.71
N GLU A 420 -58.63 18.60 17.85
CA GLU A 420 -59.62 17.68 17.26
C GLU A 420 -59.61 17.76 15.73
N GLU A 421 -59.45 18.97 15.17
CA GLU A 421 -59.44 19.21 13.73
C GLU A 421 -58.16 18.63 13.08
N ASP A 422 -56.99 18.81 13.71
CA ASP A 422 -55.74 18.16 13.30
C ASP A 422 -55.84 16.61 13.31
N ILE A 423 -56.51 16.02 14.32
CA ILE A 423 -56.74 14.57 14.41
C ILE A 423 -57.69 14.08 13.32
N GLU A 424 -58.79 14.82 13.03
CA GLU A 424 -59.70 14.48 11.94
C GLU A 424 -58.98 14.53 10.58
N VAL A 425 -58.16 15.55 10.33
CA VAL A 425 -57.40 15.73 9.08
C VAL A 425 -56.35 14.64 8.87
N ILE A 426 -55.50 14.37 9.86
CA ILE A 426 -54.41 13.36 9.73
C ILE A 426 -55.00 11.96 9.55
N ARG A 427 -56.10 11.64 10.25
CA ARG A 427 -56.82 10.36 10.10
C ARG A 427 -57.50 10.24 8.74
N ALA A 428 -58.15 11.30 8.25
CA ALA A 428 -58.81 11.30 6.94
C ALA A 428 -57.84 11.18 5.76
N ALA A 429 -56.61 11.72 5.91
CA ALA A 429 -55.56 11.62 4.90
C ALA A 429 -54.76 10.30 4.95
N ALA A 430 -54.94 9.47 5.99
CA ALA A 430 -54.14 8.27 6.28
C ALA A 430 -52.61 8.51 6.23
N ALA A 431 -52.17 9.71 6.64
CA ALA A 431 -50.80 10.18 6.42
C ALA A 431 -49.79 9.77 7.52
N LEU A 432 -50.29 9.22 8.63
CA LEU A 432 -49.51 8.60 9.69
C LEU A 432 -49.71 7.09 9.58
N ASP A 433 -48.63 6.34 9.38
CA ASP A 433 -48.69 4.87 9.37
C ASP A 433 -48.69 4.39 10.82
N ALA A 434 -49.88 3.99 11.31
CA ALA A 434 -50.08 3.58 12.69
C ALA A 434 -49.27 2.31 13.07
N GLN A 435 -48.96 1.43 12.11
CA GLN A 435 -48.18 0.22 12.37
C GLN A 435 -46.67 0.53 12.38
N TRP A 436 -46.20 1.37 11.46
CA TRP A 436 -44.83 1.87 11.48
C TRP A 436 -44.56 2.71 12.73
N TYR A 437 -45.46 3.63 13.08
CA TYR A 437 -45.30 4.53 14.24
C TYR A 437 -45.26 3.74 15.56
N ALA A 438 -46.12 2.73 15.73
CA ALA A 438 -46.07 1.84 16.89
C ALA A 438 -44.80 0.96 16.93
N GLY A 439 -44.25 0.59 15.77
CA GLY A 439 -42.97 -0.12 15.68
C GLY A 439 -41.74 0.75 15.94
N ALA A 440 -41.77 2.00 15.49
CA ALA A 440 -40.71 3.01 15.70
C ALA A 440 -40.72 3.55 17.14
N TYR A 441 -41.88 3.58 17.79
CA TYR A 441 -42.08 4.07 19.15
C TYR A 441 -42.77 3.03 20.05
N PRO A 442 -42.02 2.00 20.53
CA PRO A 442 -42.57 0.92 21.35
C PRO A 442 -43.15 1.39 22.70
N ASP A 443 -42.76 2.56 23.19
CA ASP A 443 -43.33 3.22 24.36
C ASP A 443 -44.79 3.66 24.12
N VAL A 444 -45.08 4.17 22.92
CA VAL A 444 -46.46 4.49 22.50
C VAL A 444 -47.28 3.23 22.33
N ALA A 445 -46.69 2.18 21.73
CA ALA A 445 -47.35 0.89 21.55
C ALA A 445 -47.70 0.21 22.89
N ALA A 446 -46.81 0.28 23.88
CA ALA A 446 -47.06 -0.25 25.23
C ALA A 446 -48.16 0.52 25.98
N GLY A 447 -48.34 1.82 25.70
CA GLY A 447 -49.40 2.63 26.28
C GLY A 447 -50.81 2.39 25.69
N GLY A 448 -50.93 1.69 24.55
CA GLY A 448 -52.21 1.38 23.90
C GLY A 448 -52.98 2.59 23.37
N VAL A 449 -52.33 3.76 23.25
CA VAL A 449 -52.94 5.01 22.75
C VAL A 449 -52.99 4.98 21.23
N ASP A 450 -54.08 5.49 20.63
CA ASP A 450 -54.21 5.65 19.18
C ASP A 450 -53.05 6.50 18.61
N PRO A 451 -52.26 6.00 17.64
CA PRO A 451 -51.06 6.69 17.16
C PRO A 451 -51.30 8.10 16.59
N VAL A 452 -52.46 8.37 15.97
CA VAL A 452 -52.80 9.71 15.47
C VAL A 452 -53.07 10.66 16.63
N VAL A 453 -53.83 10.20 17.64
CA VAL A 453 -54.10 10.99 18.85
C VAL A 453 -52.80 11.26 19.62
N HIS A 454 -51.92 10.25 19.79
CA HIS A 454 -50.63 10.44 20.44
C HIS A 454 -49.75 11.44 19.67
N TYR A 455 -49.68 11.32 18.34
CA TYR A 455 -48.85 12.20 17.53
C TYR A 455 -49.31 13.67 17.60
N VAL A 456 -50.62 13.94 17.52
CA VAL A 456 -51.13 15.32 17.62
C VAL A 456 -51.02 15.89 19.03
N MET A 457 -51.25 15.08 20.07
CA MET A 457 -51.26 15.57 21.45
C MET A 457 -49.87 15.72 22.07
N PHE A 458 -48.88 14.93 21.64
CA PHE A 458 -47.54 14.86 22.24
C PHE A 458 -46.42 14.65 21.21
N GLY A 459 -46.59 13.72 20.26
CA GLY A 459 -45.50 13.25 19.39
C GLY A 459 -44.87 14.34 18.51
N ALA A 460 -45.67 15.29 18.02
CA ALA A 460 -45.18 16.44 17.25
C ALA A 460 -44.28 17.38 18.08
N ASP A 461 -44.68 17.70 19.32
CA ASP A 461 -43.92 18.55 20.24
C ASP A 461 -42.65 17.84 20.75
N GLU A 462 -42.71 16.52 20.91
CA GLU A 462 -41.56 15.66 21.19
C GLU A 462 -40.61 15.49 19.99
N GLY A 463 -41.01 15.94 18.79
CA GLY A 463 -40.22 15.84 17.57
C GLY A 463 -40.10 14.40 17.05
N ARG A 464 -41.10 13.54 17.31
CA ARG A 464 -41.24 12.21 16.70
C ARG A 464 -41.74 12.35 15.26
N ASP A 465 -41.35 11.42 14.40
CA ASP A 465 -41.72 11.43 12.98
C ASP A 465 -42.96 10.54 12.75
N PRO A 466 -44.01 10.98 12.02
CA PRO A 466 -45.26 10.23 11.86
C PRO A 466 -45.17 9.07 10.85
N SER A 467 -44.18 9.10 9.97
CA SER A 467 -43.90 8.07 8.97
C SER A 467 -42.47 8.23 8.45
N ALA A 468 -41.93 7.21 7.77
CA ALA A 468 -40.58 7.25 7.23
C ALA A 468 -40.32 8.39 6.20
N ASP A 469 -41.39 8.90 5.55
CA ASP A 469 -41.31 9.92 4.49
C ASP A 469 -41.52 11.36 4.99
N PHE A 470 -41.72 11.55 6.30
CA PHE A 470 -41.98 12.86 6.92
C PHE A 470 -41.16 13.03 8.19
N SER A 471 -40.20 13.97 8.18
CA SER A 471 -39.51 14.35 9.42
C SER A 471 -40.12 15.60 10.05
N THR A 472 -40.72 15.44 11.23
CA THR A 472 -41.31 16.49 12.06
C THR A 472 -40.30 17.57 12.39
N ARG A 473 -39.10 17.16 12.83
CA ARG A 473 -38.02 18.09 13.17
C ARG A 473 -37.48 18.79 11.94
N GLY A 474 -37.21 18.04 10.87
CA GLY A 474 -36.75 18.59 9.59
C GLY A 474 -37.75 19.59 8.98
N TYR A 475 -39.05 19.36 9.15
CA TYR A 475 -40.10 20.26 8.67
C TYR A 475 -40.21 21.53 9.52
N LEU A 476 -40.19 21.42 10.86
CA LEU A 476 -40.24 22.58 11.77
C LEU A 476 -38.95 23.43 11.76
N GLU A 477 -37.80 22.84 11.42
CA GLU A 477 -36.55 23.56 11.19
C GLU A 477 -36.54 24.27 9.82
N ARG A 478 -37.11 23.65 8.78
CA ARG A 478 -37.21 24.21 7.41
C ARG A 478 -38.30 25.27 7.27
N TYR A 479 -39.34 25.22 8.10
CA TYR A 479 -40.50 26.12 8.06
C TYR A 479 -40.77 26.78 9.42
N PRO A 480 -40.00 27.83 9.78
CA PRO A 480 -40.15 28.55 11.04
C PRO A 480 -41.54 29.16 11.26
N ASP A 481 -42.27 29.50 10.19
CA ASP A 481 -43.64 30.00 10.23
C ASP A 481 -44.62 29.00 10.87
N VAL A 482 -44.45 27.70 10.60
CA VAL A 482 -45.24 26.61 11.19
C VAL A 482 -44.89 26.44 12.67
N ARG A 483 -43.60 26.50 12.99
CA ARG A 483 -43.05 26.34 14.34
C ARG A 483 -43.43 27.50 15.26
N GLU A 484 -43.33 28.73 14.79
CA GLU A 484 -43.64 29.95 15.57
C GLU A 484 -45.16 30.20 15.64
N GLY A 485 -45.93 29.67 14.68
CA GLY A 485 -47.39 29.57 14.78
C GLY A 485 -47.89 28.47 15.74
N GLY A 486 -47.02 27.58 16.21
CA GLY A 486 -47.40 26.46 17.09
C GLY A 486 -48.35 25.44 16.43
N LEU A 487 -48.28 25.29 15.10
CA LEU A 487 -49.16 24.42 14.32
C LEU A 487 -48.60 23.00 14.23
N ASN A 488 -49.46 21.98 14.26
CA ASN A 488 -49.01 20.61 14.04
C ASN A 488 -48.40 20.47 12.63
N PRO A 489 -47.14 20.03 12.49
CA PRO A 489 -46.43 20.08 11.21
C PRO A 489 -47.03 19.16 10.15
N LEU A 490 -47.58 18.00 10.53
CA LEU A 490 -48.22 17.09 9.59
C LEU A 490 -49.59 17.61 9.16
N ALA A 491 -50.43 18.09 10.09
CA ALA A 491 -51.72 18.68 9.74
C ALA A 491 -51.55 19.92 8.85
N HIS A 492 -50.59 20.81 9.19
CA HIS A 492 -50.25 21.95 8.35
C HIS A 492 -49.74 21.54 6.96
N TYR A 493 -48.94 20.48 6.85
CA TYR A 493 -48.55 19.94 5.56
C TYR A 493 -49.74 19.43 4.74
N LEU A 494 -50.70 18.74 5.36
CA LEU A 494 -51.86 18.19 4.68
C LEU A 494 -52.86 19.27 4.23
N LEU A 495 -53.07 20.31 5.05
CA LEU A 495 -54.00 21.40 4.75
C LEU A 495 -53.43 22.45 3.78
N HIS A 496 -52.13 22.75 3.89
CA HIS A 496 -51.50 23.86 3.17
C HIS A 496 -50.20 23.45 2.48
N GLY A 497 -49.24 22.89 3.23
CA GLY A 497 -47.87 22.66 2.75
C GLY A 497 -47.76 21.80 1.48
N LYS A 498 -48.63 20.82 1.29
CA LYS A 498 -48.69 19.95 0.09
C LYS A 498 -49.18 20.70 -1.15
N GLY A 499 -50.06 21.68 -0.99
CA GLY A 499 -50.48 22.59 -2.07
C GLY A 499 -49.43 23.67 -2.36
N GLU A 500 -48.68 24.08 -1.34
CA GLU A 500 -47.58 25.05 -1.43
C GLU A 500 -46.25 24.45 -1.90
N GLY A 501 -46.16 23.13 -2.09
CA GLY A 501 -44.94 22.45 -2.53
C GLY A 501 -43.84 22.33 -1.46
N ARG A 502 -44.21 22.39 -0.17
CA ARG A 502 -43.27 22.24 0.96
C ARG A 502 -42.70 20.81 1.02
N ASN A 503 -41.42 20.69 1.38
CA ASN A 503 -40.69 19.42 1.38
C ASN A 503 -40.62 18.81 2.81
N THR A 504 -40.96 17.53 2.93
CA THR A 504 -41.12 16.79 4.19
C THR A 504 -39.90 15.97 4.62
N THR A 505 -38.94 15.70 3.73
CA THR A 505 -37.81 14.80 4.03
C THR A 505 -36.70 15.51 4.82
N PRO A 506 -36.00 14.81 5.74
CA PRO A 506 -34.95 15.38 6.57
C PRO A 506 -33.74 15.87 5.76
N VAL A 507 -32.92 16.73 6.36
CA VAL A 507 -31.62 17.14 5.79
C VAL A 507 -30.53 16.19 6.30
N GLU A 508 -29.82 15.51 5.40
CA GLU A 508 -28.66 14.70 5.78
C GLU A 508 -27.51 15.60 6.26
N ALA A 509 -27.21 15.54 7.57
CA ALA A 509 -26.10 16.26 8.18
C ALA A 509 -24.77 15.52 7.95
N GLY A 510 -24.13 15.76 6.80
CA GLY A 510 -22.92 15.04 6.41
C GLY A 510 -21.64 15.50 7.12
N ARG A 511 -21.17 14.72 8.11
CA ARG A 511 -19.76 14.22 8.22
C ARG A 511 -19.54 13.26 9.39
#